data_AF-A0A7Y3E288-F1
#
_entry.id   AF-A0A7Y3E288-F1
#
_cell.length_a   1.000
_cell.length_b   1.000
_cell.length_c   1.000
_cell.angle_alpha   90.00
_cell.angle_beta   90.00
_cell.angle_gamma   90.00
#
_symmetry.space_group_name_H-M   'P 1'
#
loop_
_entity.id
_entity.type
_entity.pdbx_description
1 polymer ?
#
loop_
_entity_poly.entity_id
_entity_poly.type
_entity_poly.pdbx_seq_one_letter_code
_entity_poly.pdbx_strand_id
1 'polypeptide(L)'
;MDAKMRDLIDRLLDARGPSGFETRAAAVWREEAATFADETWGDVHGNSFAAINPGASPRVMLAGHIDEIGLMVNHIDDQGYLWVRNVGGWDAQVLVGQRVEILAESGLVAGVVGRRAIHLIRGD
;
A
#
# COMPACT_ATOMS: atom_id res chain seq x y z
N MET A 1 -8.82 9.67 -20.09
CA MET A 1 -7.91 10.16 -19.05
C MET A 1 -6.77 10.93 -19.71
N ASP A 2 -6.35 12.04 -19.11
CA ASP A 2 -5.14 12.76 -19.51
C ASP A 2 -3.89 11.87 -19.31
N ALA A 3 -2.83 12.07 -20.10
CA ALA A 3 -1.62 11.26 -20.01
C ALA A 3 -0.87 11.47 -18.69
N LYS A 4 -0.80 12.71 -18.19
CA LYS A 4 -0.19 13.02 -16.89
C LYS A 4 -0.98 12.39 -15.73
N MET A 5 -2.31 12.45 -15.80
CA MET A 5 -3.17 11.83 -14.79
C MET A 5 -3.02 10.30 -14.74
N ARG A 6 -2.88 9.64 -15.91
CA ARG A 6 -2.57 8.20 -15.96
C ARG A 6 -1.25 7.87 -15.28
N ASP A 7 -0.20 8.59 -15.64
CA ASP A 7 1.13 8.38 -15.05
C ASP A 7 1.11 8.51 -13.52
N LEU A 8 0.42 9.53 -12.99
CA LEU A 8 0.27 9.69 -11.54
C LEU A 8 -0.45 8.51 -10.89
N ILE A 9 -1.59 8.08 -11.46
CA ILE A 9 -2.34 6.95 -10.93
C ILE A 9 -1.50 5.67 -10.96
N ASP A 10 -0.80 5.41 -12.06
CA ASP A 10 0.06 4.23 -12.19
C ASP A 10 1.20 4.27 -11.16
N ARG A 11 1.86 5.42 -10.99
CA ARG A 11 2.91 5.60 -9.97
C ARG A 11 2.42 5.41 -8.54
N LEU A 12 1.19 5.85 -8.23
CA LEU A 12 0.60 5.65 -6.90
C LEU A 12 0.23 4.18 -6.67
N LEU A 13 -0.38 3.53 -7.67
CA LEU A 13 -0.71 2.09 -7.60
C LEU A 13 0.55 1.22 -7.54
N ASP A 14 1.63 1.67 -8.18
CA ASP A 14 2.92 1.01 -8.10
C ASP A 14 3.72 1.34 -6.82
N ALA A 15 3.27 2.27 -5.99
CA ALA A 15 3.96 2.62 -4.76
C ALA A 15 3.46 1.78 -3.59
N ARG A 16 3.87 0.51 -3.52
CA ARG A 16 3.47 -0.45 -2.47
C ARG A 16 3.63 0.16 -1.07
N GLY A 17 2.52 0.25 -0.35
CA GLY A 17 2.41 1.01 0.90
C GLY A 17 1.29 0.52 1.82
N PRO A 18 1.34 -0.73 2.31
CA PRO A 18 0.36 -1.21 3.27
C PRO A 18 0.40 -0.37 4.55
N SER A 19 -0.69 -0.38 5.32
CA SER A 19 -0.79 0.43 6.55
C SER A 19 0.45 0.26 7.47
N GLY A 20 1.09 1.38 7.81
CA GLY A 20 2.37 1.46 8.54
C GLY A 20 3.64 1.51 7.67
N PHE A 21 3.54 1.37 6.35
CA PHE A 21 4.65 1.34 5.40
C PHE A 21 4.44 2.27 4.18
N GLU A 22 3.70 3.35 4.36
CA GLU A 22 3.17 4.25 3.32
C GLU A 22 4.24 5.14 2.65
N THR A 23 5.50 5.11 3.13
CA THR A 23 6.54 6.08 2.76
C THR A 23 6.73 6.26 1.25
N ARG A 24 6.60 5.17 0.46
CA ARG A 24 6.75 5.22 -1.01
C ARG A 24 5.61 5.98 -1.66
N ALA A 25 4.37 5.64 -1.32
CA ALA A 25 3.19 6.32 -1.85
C ALA A 25 3.16 7.78 -1.39
N ALA A 26 3.51 8.04 -0.13
CA ALA A 26 3.63 9.39 0.42
C ALA A 26 4.68 10.25 -0.30
N ALA A 27 5.76 9.64 -0.79
CA ALA A 27 6.76 10.35 -1.60
C ALA A 27 6.19 10.73 -2.98
N VAL A 28 5.56 9.80 -3.69
CA VAL A 28 4.92 10.05 -5.00
C VAL A 28 3.86 11.14 -4.89
N TRP A 29 2.99 11.07 -3.87
CA TRP A 29 1.95 12.07 -3.67
C TRP A 29 2.52 13.45 -3.36
N ARG A 30 3.53 13.56 -2.48
CA ARG A 30 4.14 14.86 -2.14
C ARG A 30 4.88 15.48 -3.33
N GLU A 31 5.53 14.65 -4.15
CA GLU A 31 6.20 15.10 -5.37
C GLU A 31 5.21 15.74 -6.33
N GLU A 32 4.08 15.07 -6.61
CA GLU A 32 3.04 15.66 -7.46
C GLU A 32 2.33 16.85 -6.80
N ALA A 33 2.09 16.80 -5.49
CA ALA A 33 1.46 17.89 -4.75
C ALA A 33 2.28 19.18 -4.81
N ALA A 34 3.61 19.07 -4.77
CA ALA A 34 4.51 20.22 -4.88
C ALA A 34 4.42 20.94 -6.24
N THR A 35 3.81 20.32 -7.26
CA THR A 35 3.60 20.97 -8.57
C THR A 35 2.45 21.97 -8.59
N PHE A 36 1.56 21.94 -7.59
CA PHE A 36 0.39 22.82 -7.54
C PHE A 36 0.15 23.50 -6.20
N ALA A 37 0.75 23.02 -5.11
CA ALA A 37 0.58 23.58 -3.77
C ALA A 37 1.67 24.59 -3.44
N ASP A 38 1.33 25.60 -2.62
CA ASP A 38 2.29 26.59 -2.12
C ASP A 38 3.21 25.98 -1.05
N GLU A 39 2.68 25.04 -0.27
CA GLU A 39 3.42 24.32 0.77
C GLU A 39 3.09 22.83 0.72
N THR A 40 4.12 21.98 0.86
CA THR A 40 3.96 20.53 1.06
C THR A 40 4.85 20.07 2.19
N TRP A 41 4.34 19.20 3.06
CA TRP A 41 5.11 18.65 4.17
C TRP A 41 4.58 17.28 4.59
N GLY A 42 5.32 16.60 5.47
CA GLY A 42 4.87 15.39 6.14
C GLY A 42 4.91 15.56 7.66
N ASP A 43 4.17 14.73 8.39
CA ASP A 43 4.26 14.64 9.84
C ASP A 43 5.04 13.40 10.30
N VAL A 44 5.17 13.25 11.63
CA VAL A 44 5.88 12.11 12.25
C VAL A 44 5.12 10.78 12.13
N HIS A 45 3.84 10.79 11.77
CA HIS A 45 3.02 9.60 11.55
C HIS A 45 3.07 9.14 10.09
N GLY A 46 3.68 9.91 9.19
CA GLY A 46 3.77 9.62 7.77
C GLY A 46 2.64 10.23 6.92
N ASN A 47 1.75 11.03 7.52
CA ASN A 47 0.75 11.77 6.75
C ASN A 47 1.44 12.78 5.85
N SER A 48 0.86 13.01 4.67
CA SER A 48 1.33 14.00 3.72
C SER A 48 0.30 15.11 3.56
N PHE A 49 0.78 16.35 3.53
CA PHE A 49 -0.05 17.54 3.48
C PHE A 49 0.38 18.44 2.31
N ALA A 50 -0.61 19.13 1.75
CA ALA A 50 -0.45 20.11 0.70
C ALA A 50 -1.42 21.27 0.97
N ALA A 51 -0.92 22.50 0.99
CA ALA A 51 -1.73 23.70 1.20
C ALA A 51 -1.69 24.60 -0.02
N ILE A 52 -2.87 25.06 -0.45
CA ILE A 52 -3.05 26.07 -1.49
C ILE A 52 -3.65 27.31 -0.82
N ASN A 53 -3.05 28.47 -1.05
CA ASN A 53 -3.34 29.75 -0.39
C ASN A 53 -3.26 29.66 1.16
N PRO A 54 -2.09 29.35 1.74
CA PRO A 54 -1.93 29.24 3.19
C PRO A 54 -2.25 30.59 3.86
N GLY A 55 -3.41 30.66 4.53
CA GLY A 55 -3.91 31.88 5.17
C GLY A 55 -5.29 32.34 4.70
N ALA A 56 -5.81 31.78 3.61
CA ALA A 56 -7.17 32.04 3.15
C ALA A 56 -8.24 31.50 4.13
N SER A 57 -9.42 32.12 4.09
CA SER A 57 -10.60 31.74 4.86
C SER A 57 -11.82 31.64 3.93
N PRO A 58 -12.69 30.62 4.08
CA PRO A 58 -12.63 29.54 5.06
C PRO A 58 -11.55 28.50 4.73
N ARG A 59 -11.08 27.76 5.74
CA ARG A 59 -10.20 26.59 5.54
C ARG A 59 -11.05 25.36 5.18
N VAL A 60 -10.66 24.67 4.11
CA VAL A 60 -11.28 23.42 3.66
C VAL A 60 -10.20 22.33 3.61
N MET A 61 -10.50 21.16 4.16
CA MET A 61 -9.61 19.99 4.11
C MET A 61 -10.27 18.89 3.29
N LEU A 62 -9.56 18.40 2.28
CA LEU A 62 -9.88 17.17 1.56
C LEU A 62 -8.91 16.10 2.03
N ALA A 63 -9.43 15.01 2.58
CA ALA A 63 -8.62 13.91 3.12
C ALA A 63 -8.93 12.62 2.36
N GLY A 64 -7.87 11.92 1.96
CA GLY A 64 -7.89 10.55 1.47
C GLY A 64 -6.79 9.78 2.16
N HIS A 65 -7.04 8.51 2.47
CA HIS A 65 -6.01 7.64 3.02
C HIS A 65 -5.15 7.10 1.87
N ILE A 66 -3.84 7.02 2.09
CA ILE A 66 -2.87 6.62 1.06
C ILE A 66 -2.44 5.16 1.22
N ASP A 67 -2.71 4.59 2.39
CA ASP A 67 -2.41 3.21 2.69
C ASP A 67 -3.33 2.25 1.94
N GLU A 68 -2.81 1.05 1.72
CA GLU A 68 -3.56 -0.06 1.16
C GLU A 68 -3.65 -1.23 2.15
N ILE A 69 -4.63 -2.10 1.94
CA ILE A 69 -4.66 -3.39 2.62
C ILE A 69 -3.46 -4.25 2.16
N GLY A 70 -2.92 -5.07 3.04
CA GLY A 70 -1.73 -5.86 2.74
C GLY A 70 -1.58 -7.12 3.58
N LEU A 71 -0.40 -7.71 3.50
CA LEU A 71 -0.02 -8.91 4.24
C LEU A 71 1.34 -8.68 4.91
N MET A 72 1.52 -9.23 6.11
CA MET A 72 2.77 -9.15 6.87
C MET A 72 3.27 -10.57 7.16
N VAL A 73 4.48 -10.89 6.72
CA VAL A 73 5.13 -12.15 7.06
C VAL A 73 5.35 -12.21 8.57
N ASN A 74 4.89 -13.28 9.21
CA ASN A 74 5.02 -13.46 10.65
C ASN A 74 5.75 -14.75 11.05
N HIS A 75 5.96 -15.68 10.12
CA HIS A 75 6.74 -16.90 10.35
C HIS A 75 7.26 -17.45 9.01
N ILE A 76 8.45 -18.03 9.05
CA ILE A 76 9.05 -18.80 7.94
C ILE A 76 9.28 -20.20 8.50
N ASP A 77 8.68 -21.21 7.87
CA ASP A 77 8.80 -22.58 8.34
C ASP A 77 10.05 -23.29 7.79
N ASP A 78 10.32 -24.49 8.31
CA ASP A 78 11.50 -25.30 7.93
C ASP A 78 11.51 -25.75 6.47
N GLN A 79 10.39 -25.60 5.75
CA GLN A 79 10.27 -25.90 4.32
C GLN A 79 10.37 -24.63 3.45
N GLY A 80 10.53 -23.45 4.08
CA GLY A 80 10.68 -22.17 3.40
C GLY A 80 9.36 -21.49 3.02
N TYR A 81 8.21 -21.97 3.51
CA TYR A 81 6.94 -21.27 3.28
C TYR A 81 6.82 -20.07 4.21
N LEU A 82 6.20 -19.01 3.67
CA LEU A 82 5.90 -17.79 4.42
C LEU A 82 4.46 -17.85 4.95
N TRP A 83 4.34 -17.68 6.25
CA TRP A 83 3.07 -17.47 6.92
C TRP A 83 2.84 -15.98 7.08
N VAL A 84 1.61 -15.54 6.83
CA VAL A 84 1.25 -14.12 6.81
C VAL A 84 0.09 -13.82 7.75
N ARG A 85 0.09 -12.59 8.26
CA ARG A 85 -1.05 -11.95 8.92
C ARG A 85 -1.61 -10.85 8.02
N ASN A 86 -2.89 -10.57 8.18
CA ASN A 86 -3.54 -9.49 7.45
C ASN A 86 -3.10 -8.13 8.01
N VAL A 87 -2.82 -7.20 7.10
CA VAL A 87 -2.79 -5.76 7.39
C VAL A 87 -4.07 -5.18 6.79
N GLY A 88 -4.95 -4.67 7.63
CA GLY A 88 -6.31 -4.29 7.22
C GLY A 88 -7.26 -5.50 7.07
N GLY A 89 -8.40 -5.27 6.43
CA GLY A 89 -9.48 -6.26 6.30
C GLY A 89 -9.42 -7.06 5.00
N TRP A 90 -9.23 -8.38 5.13
CA TRP A 90 -9.22 -9.32 4.00
C TRP A 90 -10.23 -10.43 4.18
N ASP A 91 -10.92 -10.80 3.10
CA ASP A 91 -11.52 -12.13 2.97
C ASP A 91 -10.43 -13.12 2.54
N ALA A 92 -10.08 -14.08 3.39
CA ALA A 92 -9.02 -15.05 3.09
C ALA A 92 -9.32 -15.88 1.84
N GLN A 93 -10.58 -16.01 1.42
CA GLN A 93 -10.94 -16.73 0.20
C GLN A 93 -10.43 -16.04 -1.07
N VAL A 94 -10.36 -14.71 -1.09
CA VAL A 94 -9.90 -13.97 -2.28
C VAL A 94 -8.39 -14.07 -2.51
N LEU A 95 -7.64 -14.38 -1.45
CA LEU A 95 -6.18 -14.49 -1.51
C LEU A 95 -5.71 -15.77 -2.19
N VAL A 96 -6.51 -16.85 -2.17
CA VAL A 96 -6.07 -18.16 -2.69
C VAL A 96 -5.74 -18.07 -4.18
N GLY A 97 -4.49 -18.42 -4.53
CA GLY A 97 -3.99 -18.37 -5.91
C GLY A 97 -3.53 -16.99 -6.37
N GLN A 98 -3.64 -15.95 -5.55
CA GLN A 98 -3.17 -14.61 -5.90
C GLN A 98 -1.64 -14.55 -5.88
N ARG A 99 -1.10 -13.77 -6.82
CA ARG A 99 0.31 -13.37 -6.82
C ARG A 99 0.49 -12.24 -5.82
N VAL A 100 1.60 -12.28 -5.10
CA VAL A 100 1.99 -11.24 -4.14
C VAL A 100 3.42 -10.81 -4.40
N GLU A 101 3.73 -9.57 -4.03
CA GLU A 101 5.10 -9.08 -3.98
C GLU A 101 5.46 -8.79 -2.53
N ILE A 102 6.55 -9.40 -2.06
CA ILE A 102 7.05 -9.25 -0.71
C ILE A 102 8.12 -8.16 -0.72
N LEU A 103 7.91 -7.14 0.11
CA LEU A 103 8.89 -6.07 0.34
C LEU A 103 9.98 -6.58 1.28
N ALA A 104 11.01 -7.24 0.75
CA ALA A 104 12.16 -7.68 1.53
C ALA A 104 13.27 -6.63 1.52
N GLU A 105 14.21 -6.73 2.48
CA GLU A 105 15.39 -5.87 2.55
C GLU A 105 16.25 -5.92 1.28
N SER A 106 16.38 -7.12 0.69
CA SER A 106 17.10 -7.35 -0.57
C SER A 106 16.33 -6.96 -1.83
N GLY A 107 15.11 -6.42 -1.70
CA GLY A 107 14.26 -6.02 -2.80
C GLY A 107 12.95 -6.81 -2.89
N LEU A 108 12.29 -6.71 -4.04
CA LEU A 108 11.01 -7.37 -4.27
C LEU A 108 11.20 -8.88 -4.47
N VAL A 109 10.43 -9.67 -3.72
CA VAL A 109 10.37 -11.12 -3.89
C VAL A 109 8.96 -11.51 -4.34
N ALA A 110 8.85 -12.17 -5.49
CA ALA A 110 7.58 -12.67 -5.99
C ALA A 110 7.11 -13.88 -5.18
N GLY A 111 5.81 -13.95 -4.88
CA GLY A 111 5.18 -15.06 -4.18
C GLY A 111 3.81 -15.40 -4.76
N VAL A 112 3.27 -16.53 -4.31
CA VAL A 112 1.90 -16.95 -4.60
C VAL A 112 1.26 -17.51 -3.33
N VAL A 113 0.02 -17.13 -3.07
CA VAL A 113 -0.71 -17.65 -1.92
C VAL A 113 -1.28 -19.03 -2.28
N GLY A 114 -0.76 -20.07 -1.62
CA GLY A 114 -1.25 -21.43 -1.76
C GLY A 114 -2.44 -21.74 -0.86
N ARG A 115 -3.18 -22.79 -1.22
CA ARG A 115 -4.13 -23.46 -0.33
C ARG A 115 -3.89 -24.96 -0.41
N ARG A 116 -4.07 -25.67 0.70
CA ARG A 116 -4.11 -27.13 0.71
C ARG A 116 -5.13 -27.63 -0.31
N ALA A 117 -4.74 -28.59 -1.14
CA ALA A 117 -5.61 -29.12 -2.19
C ALA A 117 -6.93 -29.63 -1.59
N ILE A 118 -8.06 -29.29 -2.25
CA ILE A 118 -9.41 -29.53 -1.70
C ILE A 118 -9.66 -31.00 -1.36
N HIS A 119 -9.17 -31.94 -2.18
CA HIS A 119 -9.30 -33.38 -1.95
C HIS A 119 -8.45 -33.91 -0.79
N LEU A 120 -7.54 -33.10 -0.26
CA LEU A 120 -6.75 -33.40 0.93
C LEU A 120 -7.33 -32.73 2.18
N ILE A 121 -8.27 -31.80 2.05
CA ILE A 121 -8.94 -31.16 3.18
C ILE A 121 -9.90 -32.20 3.76
N ARG A 122 -9.63 -32.67 4.98
CA ARG A 122 -10.59 -33.49 5.72
C ARG A 122 -11.62 -32.53 6.32
N GLY A 123 -12.90 -32.86 6.17
CA GLY A 123 -13.95 -32.21 6.95
C GLY A 123 -13.73 -32.57 8.42
N ASP A 124 -13.85 -31.58 9.29
CA ASP A 124 -14.03 -31.83 10.72
C ASP A 124 -15.40 -32.48 10.95
#